data_AF-A0A2N1MR41-F1
#
_entry.id   AF-A0A2N1MR41-F1
#
_cell.length_a   1.000
_cell.length_b   1.000
_cell.length_c   1.000
_cell.angle_alpha   90.00
_cell.angle_beta   90.00
_cell.angle_gamma   90.00
#
_symmetry.space_group_name_H-M   'P 1'
#
loop_
_entity.id
_entity.type
_entity.pdbx_description
1 polymer ?
#
loop_
_entity_poly.entity_id
_entity_poly.type
_entity_poly.pdbx_seq_one_letter_code
_entity_poly.pdbx_strand_id
1 'polypeptide(L)'
;MQYAIRLAKCELATANLAFPMECDDIDHDVGKCIESISRIPQFWTTYSGYFREVSQMCFAMRYSLERDLLEEYNRNVTFKYHHILKHLHEIMMTLRKEEVNRLSQIKKFLTNMAKDVNELEETTSFNMGSLKGILSDFQIITQSALSQIIHLNEELGKFVPNARIILDEINNANEQQLSTIKELTVTSKDIIQVNFEKLGQIYQHLQKIDAVARDILLSQEQVYDNMEDVKVYTILY
;
A
#
# COMPACT_ATOMS: atom_id res chain seq x y z
N MET A 1 3.21 27.16 6.20
CA MET A 1 2.69 28.55 6.21
C MET A 1 1.25 28.63 5.74
N GLN A 2 0.92 28.20 4.51
CA GLN A 2 -0.45 28.29 3.97
C GLN A 2 -1.51 27.59 4.84
N TYR A 3 -1.18 26.43 5.44
CA TYR A 3 -2.09 25.73 6.35
C TYR A 3 -2.49 26.55 7.58
N ALA A 4 -1.55 27.29 8.18
CA ALA A 4 -1.85 28.14 9.33
C ALA A 4 -2.78 29.29 8.95
N ILE A 5 -2.64 29.85 7.75
CA ILE A 5 -3.55 30.87 7.21
C ILE A 5 -4.96 30.27 7.00
N ARG A 6 -5.04 29.08 6.41
CA ARG A 6 -6.33 28.39 6.18
C ARG A 6 -7.04 28.06 7.50
N LEU A 7 -6.31 27.58 8.51
CA LEU A 7 -6.86 27.32 9.84
C LEU A 7 -7.33 28.61 10.52
N ALA A 8 -6.53 29.68 10.48
CA ALA A 8 -6.91 30.98 11.01
C ALA A 8 -8.16 31.55 10.33
N LYS A 9 -8.25 31.43 9.00
CA LYS A 9 -9.42 31.82 8.21
C LYS A 9 -10.67 31.05 8.66
N CYS A 10 -10.55 29.73 8.86
CA CYS A 10 -11.67 28.92 9.35
C CYS A 10 -12.12 29.35 10.76
N GLU A 11 -11.19 29.56 11.70
CA GLU A 11 -11.54 29.98 13.07
C GLU A 11 -12.19 31.38 13.10
N LEU A 12 -11.64 32.34 12.36
CA LEU A 12 -12.20 33.70 12.33
C LEU A 12 -13.57 33.74 11.61
N ALA A 13 -13.77 32.87 10.62
CA ALA A 13 -15.06 32.72 9.96
C ALA A 13 -16.15 32.17 10.90
N THR A 14 -15.83 31.27 11.83
CA THR A 14 -16.84 30.81 12.82
C THR A 14 -17.27 31.91 13.78
N ALA A 15 -16.41 32.92 13.99
CA ALA A 15 -16.73 34.14 14.74
C ALA A 15 -17.39 35.23 13.88
N ASN A 16 -17.77 34.96 12.62
CA ASN A 16 -18.28 35.93 11.64
C ASN A 16 -17.35 37.14 11.41
N LEU A 17 -16.04 36.95 11.55
CA LEU A 17 -15.05 37.99 11.23
C LEU A 17 -14.63 37.85 9.76
N ALA A 18 -14.74 38.95 9.01
CA ALA A 18 -14.31 39.01 7.62
C ALA A 18 -12.77 38.93 7.54
N PHE A 19 -12.26 37.93 6.83
CA PHE A 19 -10.83 37.73 6.62
C PHE A 19 -10.34 38.61 5.45
N PRO A 20 -9.06 39.05 5.42
CA PRO A 20 -8.56 39.91 4.34
C PRO A 20 -8.69 39.27 2.96
N MET A 21 -9.15 40.04 1.95
CA MET A 21 -9.35 39.55 0.57
C MET A 21 -8.02 39.16 -0.10
N GLU A 22 -6.92 39.76 0.35
CA GLU A 22 -5.56 39.42 -0.03
C GLU A 22 -5.19 37.96 0.32
N CYS A 23 -5.99 37.32 1.17
CA CYS A 23 -5.87 35.92 1.57
C CYS A 23 -6.88 34.98 0.87
N ASP A 24 -7.50 35.40 -0.23
CA ASP A 24 -8.36 34.52 -1.04
C ASP A 24 -7.56 33.68 -2.04
N ASP A 25 -6.44 34.20 -2.55
CA ASP A 25 -5.50 33.47 -3.44
C ASP A 25 -4.16 33.23 -2.72
N ILE A 26 -4.21 32.37 -1.70
CA ILE A 26 -3.07 32.03 -0.83
C ILE A 26 -1.97 31.27 -1.61
N ASP A 27 -2.29 30.70 -2.77
CA ASP A 27 -1.36 29.87 -3.54
C ASP A 27 -0.39 30.73 -4.37
N HIS A 28 -0.76 31.97 -4.70
CA HIS A 28 0.10 32.89 -5.48
C HIS A 28 0.82 33.96 -4.64
N ASP A 29 0.24 34.46 -3.55
CA ASP A 29 0.83 35.58 -2.79
C ASP A 29 0.63 35.49 -1.27
N VAL A 30 1.30 34.50 -0.67
CA VAL A 30 1.31 34.29 0.80
C VAL A 30 1.83 35.52 1.55
N GLY A 31 2.78 36.26 0.97
CA GLY A 31 3.42 37.40 1.60
C GLY A 31 2.45 38.54 1.87
N LYS A 32 1.67 38.96 0.85
CA LYS A 32 0.65 40.01 1.01
C LYS A 32 -0.45 39.62 1.98
N CYS A 33 -0.85 38.35 2.00
CA CYS A 33 -1.81 37.86 2.97
C CYS A 33 -1.27 37.97 4.40
N ILE A 34 -0.02 37.56 4.67
CA ILE A 34 0.59 37.68 6.00
C ILE A 34 0.75 39.15 6.42
N GLU A 35 1.13 40.03 5.49
CA GLU A 35 1.20 41.47 5.75
C GLU A 35 -0.17 42.05 6.13
N SER A 36 -1.24 41.58 5.49
CA SER A 36 -2.60 42.01 5.81
C SER A 36 -3.08 41.49 7.16
N ILE A 37 -2.71 40.24 7.49
CA ILE A 37 -2.97 39.63 8.81
C ILE A 37 -2.23 40.39 9.92
N SER A 38 -0.98 40.81 9.70
CA SER A 38 -0.15 41.45 10.73
C SER A 38 -0.66 42.84 11.14
N ARG A 39 -1.43 43.51 10.27
CA ARG A 39 -2.07 44.81 10.55
C ARG A 39 -3.21 44.72 11.56
N ILE A 40 -3.74 43.52 11.80
CA ILE A 40 -4.92 43.29 12.64
C ILE A 40 -4.50 42.39 13.82
N PRO A 41 -4.43 42.92 15.06
CA PRO A 41 -3.89 42.17 16.21
C PRO A 41 -4.59 40.83 16.45
N GLN A 42 -5.92 40.79 16.35
CA GLN A 42 -6.68 39.55 16.53
C GLN A 42 -6.35 38.50 15.45
N PHE A 43 -6.11 38.92 14.20
CA PHE A 43 -5.78 37.99 13.12
C PHE A 43 -4.35 37.49 13.26
N TRP A 44 -3.43 38.37 13.64
CA TRP A 44 -2.05 37.99 13.94
C TRP A 44 -1.95 37.00 15.09
N THR A 45 -2.70 37.20 16.17
CA THR A 45 -2.72 36.27 17.31
C THR A 45 -3.21 34.89 16.88
N THR A 46 -4.35 34.80 16.17
CA THR A 46 -4.87 33.53 15.67
C THR A 46 -3.90 32.85 14.69
N TYR A 47 -3.41 33.58 13.69
CA TYR A 47 -2.44 33.04 12.71
C TYR A 47 -1.15 32.56 13.39
N SER A 48 -0.55 33.36 14.27
CA SER A 48 0.72 33.03 14.90
C SER A 48 0.59 31.87 15.89
N GLY A 49 -0.58 31.68 16.51
CA GLY A 49 -0.92 30.49 17.27
C GLY A 49 -0.88 29.25 16.39
N TYR A 50 -1.68 29.23 15.32
CA TYR A 50 -1.67 28.11 14.37
C TYR A 50 -0.31 27.89 13.71
N PHE A 51 0.45 28.94 13.42
CA PHE A 51 1.76 28.80 12.81
C PHE A 51 2.74 28.04 13.71
N ARG A 52 2.66 28.22 15.04
CA ARG A 52 3.46 27.45 16.01
C ARG A 52 2.98 26.01 16.12
N GLU A 53 1.66 25.80 16.13
CA GLU A 53 1.05 24.49 16.40
C GLU A 53 0.92 23.59 15.16
N VAL A 54 0.95 24.15 13.94
CA VAL A 54 0.71 23.41 12.70
C VAL A 54 1.67 22.23 12.53
N SER A 55 2.91 22.36 13.00
CA SER A 55 3.89 21.27 12.95
C SER A 55 3.45 20.09 13.82
N GLN A 56 3.03 20.36 15.06
CA GLN A 56 2.54 19.36 16.00
C GLN A 56 1.24 18.71 15.50
N MET A 57 0.32 19.51 14.98
CA MET A 57 -0.92 19.02 14.36
C MET A 57 -0.64 18.11 13.17
N CYS A 58 0.30 18.48 12.29
CA CYS A 58 0.72 17.64 11.18
C CYS A 58 1.31 16.32 11.66
N PHE A 59 2.18 16.32 12.67
CA PHE A 59 2.72 15.08 13.22
C PHE A 59 1.65 14.20 13.86
N ALA A 60 0.67 14.79 14.53
CA ALA A 60 -0.43 14.05 15.15
C ALA A 60 -1.35 13.39 14.11
N MET A 61 -1.66 14.10 13.01
CA MET A 61 -2.57 13.62 11.98
C MET A 61 -1.90 12.69 10.96
N ARG A 62 -0.62 12.93 10.62
CA ARG A 62 0.11 12.23 9.56
C ARG A 62 -0.01 10.71 9.69
N TYR A 63 0.18 10.19 10.90
CA TYR A 63 0.19 8.75 11.11
C TYR A 63 -1.18 8.11 10.89
N SER A 64 -2.25 8.74 11.37
CA SER A 64 -3.61 8.24 11.13
C SER A 64 -3.93 8.19 9.64
N LEU A 65 -3.57 9.23 8.90
CA LEU A 65 -3.78 9.32 7.46
C LEU A 65 -2.95 8.28 6.70
N GLU A 66 -1.65 8.17 7.01
CA GLU A 66 -0.76 7.19 6.38
C GLU A 66 -1.24 5.76 6.62
N ARG A 67 -1.70 5.45 7.84
CA ARG A 67 -2.29 4.15 8.17
C ARG A 67 -3.52 3.87 7.34
N ASP A 68 -4.49 4.78 7.34
CA ASP A 68 -5.77 4.56 6.67
C ASP A 68 -5.58 4.38 5.15
N LEU A 69 -4.67 5.17 4.55
CA LEU A 69 -4.27 5.02 3.14
C LEU A 69 -3.57 3.68 2.87
N LEU A 70 -2.67 3.26 3.76
CA LEU A 70 -1.95 1.99 3.61
C LEU A 70 -2.89 0.79 3.76
N GLU A 71 -3.83 0.82 4.70
CA GLU A 71 -4.84 -0.21 4.90
C GLU A 71 -5.78 -0.31 3.69
N GLU A 72 -6.27 0.83 3.18
CA GLU A 72 -7.11 0.87 1.99
C GLU A 72 -6.38 0.33 0.76
N TYR A 73 -5.13 0.77 0.55
CA TYR A 73 -4.30 0.30 -0.56
C TYR A 73 -4.08 -1.21 -0.50
N ASN A 74 -3.65 -1.74 0.66
CA ASN A 74 -3.42 -3.17 0.83
C ASN A 74 -4.71 -3.97 0.63
N ARG A 75 -5.85 -3.51 1.16
CA ARG A 75 -7.14 -4.18 0.97
C ARG A 75 -7.54 -4.24 -0.51
N ASN A 76 -7.39 -3.13 -1.24
CA ASN A 76 -7.71 -3.05 -2.66
C ASN A 76 -6.79 -3.95 -3.50
N VAL A 77 -5.50 -3.97 -3.20
CA VAL A 77 -4.52 -4.82 -3.89
C VAL A 77 -4.82 -6.30 -3.62
N THR A 78 -5.00 -6.70 -2.37
CA THR A 78 -5.32 -8.08 -2.00
C THR A 78 -6.60 -8.57 -2.68
N PHE A 79 -7.66 -7.75 -2.69
CA PHE A 79 -8.90 -8.08 -3.37
C PHE A 79 -8.71 -8.31 -4.88
N LYS A 80 -7.95 -7.43 -5.54
CA LYS A 80 -7.64 -7.58 -6.97
C LYS A 80 -6.82 -8.83 -7.26
N TYR A 81 -5.79 -9.11 -6.45
CA TYR A 81 -4.99 -10.33 -6.59
C TYR A 81 -5.84 -11.58 -6.44
N HIS A 82 -6.69 -11.65 -5.42
CA HIS A 82 -7.61 -12.76 -5.22
C HIS A 82 -8.51 -12.99 -6.45
N HIS A 83 -9.07 -11.92 -7.02
CA HIS A 83 -9.91 -12.02 -8.21
C HIS A 83 -9.14 -12.52 -9.44
N ILE A 84 -7.91 -12.03 -9.66
CA ILE A 84 -7.03 -12.48 -10.75
C ILE A 84 -6.71 -13.97 -10.60
N LEU A 85 -6.30 -14.39 -9.40
CA LEU A 85 -5.96 -15.78 -9.09
C LEU A 85 -7.15 -16.72 -9.32
N LYS A 86 -8.35 -16.32 -8.88
CA LYS A 86 -9.58 -17.07 -9.12
C LYS A 86 -9.89 -17.20 -10.61
N HIS A 87 -9.82 -16.09 -11.36
CA HIS A 87 -10.11 -16.10 -12.79
C HIS A 87 -9.08 -16.93 -13.58
N LEU A 88 -7.81 -16.89 -13.20
CA LEU A 88 -6.77 -17.75 -13.77
C LEU A 88 -7.07 -19.24 -13.51
N HIS A 89 -7.51 -19.58 -12.30
CA HIS A 89 -7.91 -20.95 -11.97
C HIS A 89 -9.08 -21.43 -12.85
N GLU A 90 -10.11 -20.60 -13.03
CA GLU A 90 -11.27 -20.93 -13.87
C GLU A 90 -10.89 -21.12 -15.35
N ILE A 91 -10.02 -20.26 -15.89
CA ILE A 91 -9.49 -20.41 -17.25
C ILE A 91 -8.74 -21.74 -17.37
N MET A 92 -7.83 -22.06 -16.44
CA MET A 92 -7.04 -23.29 -16.47
C MET A 92 -7.93 -24.54 -16.44
N MET A 93 -8.96 -24.55 -15.59
CA MET A 93 -9.91 -25.66 -15.51
C MET A 93 -10.69 -25.85 -16.81
N THR A 94 -11.09 -24.74 -17.44
CA THR A 94 -11.81 -24.77 -18.72
C THR A 94 -10.92 -25.31 -19.84
N LEU A 95 -9.71 -24.78 -19.97
CA LEU A 95 -8.73 -25.24 -20.95
C LEU A 95 -8.42 -26.73 -20.76
N ARG A 96 -8.23 -27.18 -19.50
CA ARG A 96 -7.97 -28.60 -19.22
C ARG A 96 -9.12 -29.49 -19.68
N LYS A 97 -10.36 -29.08 -19.45
CA LYS A 97 -11.54 -29.84 -19.87
C LYS A 97 -11.61 -29.95 -21.39
N GLU A 98 -11.33 -28.88 -22.11
CA GLU A 98 -11.29 -28.89 -23.58
C GLU A 98 -10.18 -29.78 -24.11
N GLU A 99 -8.98 -29.70 -23.53
CA GLU A 99 -7.84 -30.55 -23.90
C GLU A 99 -8.14 -32.04 -23.70
N VAL A 100 -8.68 -32.43 -22.54
CA VAL A 100 -9.05 -33.83 -22.26
C VAL A 100 -10.07 -34.33 -23.27
N ASN A 101 -11.05 -33.51 -23.63
CA ASN A 101 -12.05 -33.86 -24.64
C ASN A 101 -11.40 -34.04 -26.03
N ARG A 102 -10.53 -33.11 -26.46
CA ARG A 102 -9.82 -33.20 -27.74
C ARG A 102 -8.89 -34.42 -27.80
N LEU A 103 -8.11 -34.67 -26.75
CA LEU A 103 -7.22 -35.83 -26.67
C LEU A 103 -8.00 -37.14 -26.69
N SER A 104 -9.17 -37.18 -26.03
CA SER A 104 -10.07 -38.34 -26.09
C SER A 104 -10.57 -38.60 -27.52
N GLN A 105 -10.96 -37.56 -28.24
CA GLN A 105 -11.40 -37.67 -29.64
C GLN A 105 -10.27 -38.16 -30.55
N ILE A 106 -9.06 -37.60 -30.43
CA ILE A 106 -7.90 -38.02 -31.22
C ILE A 106 -7.55 -39.48 -30.89
N LYS A 107 -7.52 -39.86 -29.60
CA LYS A 107 -7.27 -41.24 -29.18
C LYS A 107 -8.29 -42.21 -29.81
N LYS A 108 -9.57 -41.85 -29.81
CA LYS A 108 -10.64 -42.66 -30.42
C LYS A 108 -10.44 -42.78 -31.93
N PHE A 109 -10.10 -41.68 -32.61
CA PHE A 109 -9.81 -41.67 -34.04
C PHE A 109 -8.62 -42.59 -34.38
N LEU A 110 -7.50 -42.45 -33.68
CA LEU A 110 -6.32 -43.30 -33.88
C LEU A 110 -6.61 -44.78 -33.59
N THR A 111 -7.41 -45.08 -32.56
CA THR A 111 -7.80 -46.45 -32.21
C THR A 111 -8.65 -47.07 -33.32
N ASN A 112 -9.60 -46.30 -33.87
CA ASN A 112 -10.42 -46.74 -34.99
C ASN A 112 -9.55 -46.95 -36.24
N MET A 113 -8.64 -46.03 -36.58
CA MET A 113 -7.74 -46.22 -37.72
C MET A 113 -6.84 -47.46 -37.56
N ALA A 114 -6.30 -47.71 -36.36
CA ALA A 114 -5.49 -48.90 -36.11
C ALA A 114 -6.30 -50.18 -36.34
N LYS A 115 -7.58 -50.18 -35.95
CA LYS A 115 -8.51 -51.29 -36.19
C LYS A 115 -8.80 -51.45 -37.68
N ASP A 116 -9.12 -50.37 -38.39
CA ASP A 116 -9.42 -50.39 -39.82
C ASP A 116 -8.22 -50.89 -40.64
N VAL A 117 -7.00 -50.53 -40.23
CA VAL A 117 -5.75 -50.99 -40.85
C VAL A 117 -5.51 -52.47 -40.60
N ASN A 118 -5.76 -52.97 -39.39
CA ASN A 118 -5.66 -54.40 -39.07
C ASN A 118 -6.67 -55.22 -39.90
N GLU A 119 -7.93 -54.77 -39.98
CA GLU A 119 -8.97 -55.44 -40.78
C GLU A 119 -8.60 -55.45 -42.28
N LEU A 120 -8.02 -54.36 -42.78
CA LEU A 120 -7.53 -54.28 -44.16
C LEU A 120 -6.31 -55.18 -44.41
N GLU A 121 -5.39 -55.29 -43.46
CA GLU A 121 -4.24 -56.20 -43.53
C GLU A 121 -4.69 -57.66 -43.58
N GLU A 122 -5.66 -58.05 -42.75
CA GLU A 122 -6.23 -59.41 -42.74
C GLU A 122 -6.94 -59.74 -44.06
N THR A 123 -7.57 -58.75 -44.69
CA THR A 123 -8.31 -58.93 -45.95
C THR A 123 -7.40 -58.98 -47.19
N THR A 124 -6.22 -58.35 -47.16
CA THR A 124 -5.33 -58.16 -48.33
C THR A 124 -4.37 -59.33 -48.62
N SER A 125 -4.80 -60.57 -48.37
CA SER A 125 -3.97 -61.80 -48.40
C SER A 125 -3.32 -62.20 -49.76
N PHE A 126 -3.35 -61.38 -50.83
CA PHE A 126 -2.78 -61.79 -52.12
C PHE A 126 -2.25 -60.60 -52.96
N ASN A 127 -0.92 -60.54 -53.13
CA ASN A 127 -0.17 -59.92 -54.24
C ASN A 127 0.27 -58.44 -54.27
N MET A 128 0.20 -57.66 -53.18
CA MET A 128 0.80 -56.30 -53.20
C MET A 128 1.76 -56.09 -52.02
N GLY A 129 2.99 -56.63 -52.11
CA GLY A 129 4.01 -56.51 -51.06
C GLY A 129 4.31 -55.07 -50.64
N SER A 130 4.19 -54.12 -51.58
CA SER A 130 4.28 -52.67 -51.30
C SER A 130 3.15 -52.16 -50.40
N LEU A 131 1.92 -52.64 -50.57
CA LEU A 131 0.77 -52.21 -49.75
C LEU A 131 0.89 -52.74 -48.32
N LYS A 132 1.32 -54.00 -48.16
CA LYS A 132 1.56 -54.60 -46.83
C LYS A 132 2.62 -53.83 -46.04
N GLY A 133 3.71 -53.41 -46.69
CA GLY A 133 4.74 -52.57 -46.07
C GLY A 133 4.16 -51.23 -45.58
N ILE A 134 3.36 -50.56 -46.43
CA ILE A 134 2.71 -49.28 -46.07
C ILE A 134 1.76 -49.45 -44.88
N LEU A 135 0.98 -50.54 -44.81
CA LEU A 135 0.07 -50.81 -43.69
C LEU A 135 0.84 -51.05 -42.38
N SER A 136 1.93 -51.82 -42.43
CA SER A 136 2.81 -52.03 -41.28
C SER A 136 3.43 -50.73 -40.77
N ASP A 137 3.94 -49.89 -41.68
CA ASP A 137 4.51 -48.58 -41.31
C ASP A 137 3.44 -47.66 -40.69
N PHE A 138 2.24 -47.66 -41.25
CA PHE A 138 1.11 -46.89 -40.72
C PHE A 138 0.69 -47.36 -39.33
N GLN A 139 0.69 -48.67 -39.09
CA GLN A 139 0.39 -49.25 -37.78
C GLN A 139 1.43 -48.82 -36.74
N ILE A 140 2.73 -48.88 -37.06
CA ILE A 140 3.81 -48.42 -36.18
C ILE A 140 3.65 -46.94 -35.83
N ILE A 141 3.37 -46.09 -36.84
CA ILE A 141 3.16 -44.64 -36.64
C ILE A 141 1.95 -44.40 -35.75
N THR A 142 0.84 -45.12 -35.97
CA THR A 142 -0.39 -44.98 -35.19
C THR A 142 -0.18 -45.39 -33.72
N GLN A 143 0.52 -46.50 -33.48
CA GLN A 143 0.86 -46.97 -32.14
C GLN A 143 1.75 -45.95 -31.40
N SER A 144 2.74 -45.39 -32.10
CA SER A 144 3.64 -44.36 -31.58
C SER A 144 2.86 -43.09 -31.20
N ALA A 145 1.97 -42.61 -32.09
CA ALA A 145 1.13 -41.46 -31.82
C ALA A 145 0.19 -41.68 -30.62
N LEU A 146 -0.37 -42.90 -30.48
CA LEU A 146 -1.22 -43.26 -29.35
C LEU A 146 -0.45 -43.20 -28.02
N SER A 147 0.78 -43.73 -28.00
CA SER A 147 1.67 -43.69 -26.83
C SER A 147 2.01 -42.25 -26.43
N GLN A 148 2.37 -41.41 -27.41
CA GLN A 148 2.66 -39.99 -27.17
C GLN A 148 1.46 -39.23 -26.60
N ILE A 149 0.25 -39.50 -27.08
CA ILE A 149 -0.98 -38.89 -26.56
C ILE A 149 -1.28 -39.31 -25.12
N ILE A 150 -1.07 -40.59 -24.79
CA ILE A 150 -1.25 -41.09 -23.42
C ILE A 150 -0.27 -40.38 -22.48
N HIS A 151 1.01 -40.36 -22.84
CA HIS A 151 2.04 -39.69 -22.06
C HIS A 151 1.76 -38.18 -21.91
N LEU A 152 1.40 -37.49 -22.99
CA LEU A 152 1.04 -36.07 -22.94
C LEU A 152 -0.15 -35.82 -22.00
N ASN A 153 -1.17 -36.68 -22.03
CA ASN A 153 -2.32 -36.55 -21.16
C ASN A 153 -1.98 -36.74 -19.67
N GLU A 154 -1.05 -37.65 -19.36
CA GLU A 154 -0.56 -37.87 -18.00
C GLU A 154 0.22 -36.66 -17.49
N GLU A 155 1.16 -36.13 -18.29
CA GLU A 155 1.95 -34.94 -17.92
C GLU A 155 1.06 -33.70 -17.73
N LEU A 156 0.12 -33.45 -18.65
CA LEU A 156 -0.86 -32.38 -18.49
C LEU A 156 -1.79 -32.61 -17.27
N GLY A 157 -2.02 -33.87 -16.89
CA GLY A 157 -2.78 -34.24 -15.69
C GLY A 157 -2.12 -33.77 -14.40
N LYS A 158 -0.79 -33.64 -14.38
CA LYS A 158 0.00 -33.15 -13.25
C LYS A 158 0.05 -31.62 -13.18
N PHE A 159 -0.14 -30.93 -14.31
CA PHE A 159 -0.03 -29.48 -14.37
C PHE A 159 -1.10 -28.75 -13.55
N VAL A 160 -2.37 -29.13 -13.68
CA VAL A 160 -3.49 -28.50 -12.95
C VAL A 160 -3.35 -28.59 -11.43
N PRO A 161 -3.08 -29.76 -10.80
CA PRO A 161 -2.88 -29.82 -9.35
C PRO A 161 -1.63 -29.03 -8.92
N ASN A 162 -0.55 -29.04 -9.69
CA ASN A 162 0.65 -28.25 -9.37
C ASN A 162 0.36 -26.74 -9.42
N ALA A 163 -0.35 -26.27 -10.46
CA ALA A 163 -0.75 -24.88 -10.57
C ALA A 163 -1.66 -24.47 -9.40
N ARG A 164 -2.57 -25.35 -8.97
CA ARG A 164 -3.42 -25.12 -7.80
C ARG A 164 -2.60 -24.97 -6.51
N ILE A 165 -1.63 -25.85 -6.28
CA ILE A 165 -0.74 -25.76 -5.11
C ILE A 165 0.00 -24.41 -5.09
N ILE A 166 0.57 -24.00 -6.23
CA ILE A 166 1.26 -22.72 -6.36
C ILE A 166 0.31 -21.54 -6.06
N LEU A 167 -0.92 -21.60 -6.59
CA LEU A 167 -1.96 -20.59 -6.34
C LEU A 167 -2.33 -20.49 -4.86
N ASP A 168 -2.49 -21.63 -4.18
CA ASP A 168 -2.80 -21.70 -2.75
C ASP A 168 -1.63 -21.18 -1.90
N GLU A 169 -0.38 -21.52 -2.27
CA GLU A 169 0.83 -20.99 -1.63
C GLU A 169 0.94 -19.46 -1.75
N ILE A 170 0.68 -18.91 -2.94
CA ILE A 170 0.67 -17.46 -3.16
C ILE A 170 -0.41 -16.80 -2.30
N ASN A 171 -1.61 -17.39 -2.22
CA ASN A 171 -2.70 -16.81 -1.42
C ASN A 171 -2.34 -16.83 0.08
N ASN A 172 -1.79 -17.93 0.59
CA ASN A 172 -1.34 -18.03 1.98
C ASN A 172 -0.22 -17.04 2.31
N ALA A 173 0.77 -16.89 1.41
CA ALA A 173 1.85 -15.92 1.58
C ALA A 173 1.33 -14.48 1.63
N ASN A 174 0.35 -14.14 0.78
CA ASN A 174 -0.30 -12.83 0.79
C ASN A 174 -1.08 -12.57 2.10
N GLU A 175 -1.82 -13.57 2.59
CA GLU A 175 -2.53 -13.46 3.87
C GLU A 175 -1.57 -13.28 5.05
N GLN A 176 -0.46 -14.01 5.06
CA GLN A 176 0.58 -13.87 6.07
C GLN A 176 1.22 -12.46 6.02
N GLN A 177 1.57 -11.96 4.83
CA GLN A 177 2.10 -10.59 4.68
C GLN A 177 1.12 -9.55 5.20
N LEU A 178 -0.18 -9.70 4.91
CA LEU A 178 -1.21 -8.79 5.40
C LEU A 178 -1.29 -8.81 6.94
N SER A 179 -1.15 -9.97 7.56
CA SER A 179 -1.11 -10.09 9.03
C SER A 179 0.10 -9.38 9.63
N THR A 180 1.30 -9.59 9.05
CA THR A 180 2.52 -8.92 9.51
C THR A 180 2.43 -7.40 9.36
N ILE A 181 1.87 -6.90 8.26
CA ILE A 181 1.66 -5.46 8.06
C ILE A 181 0.74 -4.89 9.14
N LYS A 182 -0.34 -5.60 9.50
CA LYS A 182 -1.25 -5.18 10.58
C LYS A 182 -0.55 -5.12 11.93
N GLU A 183 0.23 -6.13 12.29
CA GLU A 183 1.01 -6.14 13.54
C GLU A 183 2.04 -5.00 13.58
N LEU A 184 2.75 -4.78 12.48
CA LEU A 184 3.73 -3.70 12.37
C LEU A 184 3.06 -2.33 12.51
N THR A 185 1.86 -2.19 11.95
CA THR A 185 1.03 -0.99 12.07
C THR A 185 0.64 -0.75 13.53
N VAL A 186 0.12 -1.76 14.23
CA VAL A 186 -0.22 -1.63 15.66
C VAL A 186 1.02 -1.25 16.49
N THR A 187 2.14 -1.95 16.28
CA THR A 187 3.40 -1.66 16.98
C THR A 187 3.89 -0.23 16.72
N SER A 188 3.80 0.23 15.47
CA SER A 188 4.18 1.60 15.10
C SER A 188 3.30 2.64 15.81
N LYS A 189 1.99 2.37 15.95
CA LYS A 189 1.05 3.22 16.70
C LYS A 189 1.48 3.37 18.15
N ASP A 190 1.81 2.27 18.81
CA ASP A 190 2.20 2.25 20.21
C ASP A 190 3.50 3.04 20.45
N ILE A 191 4.51 2.86 19.58
CA ILE A 191 5.77 3.61 19.64
C ILE A 191 5.51 5.11 19.50
N ILE A 192 4.65 5.51 18.55
CA ILE A 192 4.32 6.92 18.30
C ILE A 192 3.60 7.51 19.50
N GLN A 193 2.64 6.78 20.09
CA GLN A 193 1.94 7.24 21.29
C GLN A 193 2.92 7.50 22.44
N VAL A 194 3.82 6.55 22.72
CA VAL A 194 4.86 6.71 23.75
C VAL A 194 5.77 7.91 23.46
N ASN A 195 6.14 8.12 22.20
CA ASN A 195 6.96 9.26 21.80
C ASN A 195 6.22 10.59 21.99
N PHE A 196 4.93 10.65 21.67
CA PHE A 196 4.10 11.84 21.91
C PHE A 196 3.98 12.16 23.40
N GLU A 197 3.75 11.15 24.25
CA GLU A 197 3.71 11.32 25.70
C GLU A 197 5.04 11.88 26.24
N LYS A 198 6.17 11.32 25.78
CA LYS A 198 7.50 11.82 26.16
C LYS A 198 7.76 13.25 25.68
N LEU A 199 7.37 13.59 24.45
CA LEU A 199 7.48 14.96 23.93
C LEU A 199 6.64 15.94 24.76
N GLY A 200 5.44 15.54 25.18
CA GLY A 200 4.60 16.31 26.09
C GLY A 200 5.29 16.57 27.44
N GLN A 201 5.94 15.55 28.00
CA GLN A 201 6.71 15.70 29.25
C GLN A 201 7.91 16.65 29.07
N ILE A 202 8.67 16.53 27.97
CA ILE A 202 9.78 17.43 27.65
C ILE A 202 9.28 18.86 27.53
N TYR A 203 8.16 19.09 26.85
CA TYR A 203 7.56 20.41 26.72
C TYR A 203 7.19 21.02 28.07
N GLN A 204 6.59 20.24 28.98
CA GLN A 204 6.31 20.69 30.35
C GLN A 204 7.57 21.05 31.13
N HIS A 205 8.66 20.29 30.96
CA HIS A 205 9.94 20.60 31.58
C HIS A 205 10.54 21.91 31.03
N LEU A 206 10.46 22.13 29.71
CA LEU A 206 10.92 23.38 29.09
C LEU A 206 10.14 24.59 29.61
N GLN A 207 8.83 24.47 29.78
CA GLN A 207 8.01 25.54 30.37
C GLN A 207 8.43 25.88 31.80
N LYS A 208 8.77 24.88 32.62
CA LYS A 208 9.28 25.10 33.98
C LYS A 208 10.64 25.81 33.96
N ILE A 209 11.54 25.40 33.06
CA ILE A 209 12.85 26.05 32.89
C ILE A 209 12.68 27.52 32.48
N ASP A 210 11.79 27.79 31.53
CA ASP A 210 11.48 29.15 31.06
C ASP A 210 10.91 30.03 32.19
N ALA A 211 10.04 29.47 33.05
CA ALA A 211 9.55 30.17 34.24
C ALA A 211 10.67 30.52 35.22
N VAL A 212 11.55 29.55 35.54
CA VAL A 212 12.70 29.79 36.43
C VAL A 212 13.67 30.83 35.84
N ALA A 213 13.93 30.78 34.53
CA ALA A 213 14.79 31.75 33.87
C ALA A 213 14.23 33.18 33.97
N ARG A 214 12.91 33.36 33.83
CA ARG A 214 12.24 34.64 34.06
C ARG A 214 12.38 35.15 35.49
N ASP A 215 12.17 34.28 36.48
CA ASP A 215 12.31 34.67 37.89
C ASP A 215 13.75 35.10 38.23
N ILE A 216 14.76 34.41 37.68
CA ILE A 216 16.17 34.78 37.85
C ILE A 216 16.45 36.16 37.22
N LEU A 217 15.94 36.42 36.02
CA LEU A 217 16.08 37.71 35.35
C LEU A 217 15.50 38.86 36.17
N LEU A 218 14.28 38.69 36.69
CA LEU A 218 13.63 39.69 37.55
C LEU A 218 14.41 39.93 38.85
N SER A 219 14.93 38.87 39.46
CA SER A 219 15.77 38.98 40.65
C SER A 219 17.09 39.71 40.36
N GLN A 220 17.70 39.47 39.19
CA GLN A 220 18.89 40.22 38.77
C GLN A 220 18.58 41.71 38.57
N GLU A 221 17.48 42.06 37.90
CA GLU A 221 17.06 43.46 37.73
C GLU A 221 16.89 44.16 39.08
N GLN A 222 16.19 43.53 40.04
CA GLN A 222 16.05 44.08 41.40
C GLN A 222 17.39 44.27 42.12
N VAL A 223 18.33 43.35 41.95
CA VAL A 223 19.67 43.47 42.54
C VAL A 223 20.43 44.65 41.91
N TYR A 224 20.32 44.84 40.59
CA TYR A 224 20.93 45.99 39.91
C TYR A 224 20.34 47.32 40.39
N ASP A 225 19.01 47.44 40.46
CA ASP A 225 18.34 48.65 40.95
C ASP A 225 18.77 49.00 42.38
N ASN A 226 18.80 48.01 43.28
CA ASN A 226 19.26 48.20 44.66
C ASN A 226 20.72 48.64 44.75
N MET A 227 21.60 48.16 43.86
CA MET A 227 23.00 48.61 43.83
C MET A 227 23.13 50.04 43.30
N GLU A 228 22.26 50.44 42.38
CA GLU A 228 22.23 51.80 41.84
C GLU A 228 21.77 52.81 42.90
N ASP A 229 20.72 52.47 43.67
CA ASP A 229 20.27 53.25 44.82
C ASP A 229 21.38 53.42 45.86
N VAL A 230 22.10 52.35 46.21
CA VAL A 230 23.23 52.41 47.15
C VAL A 230 24.36 53.34 46.64
N LYS A 231 24.64 53.36 45.33
CA LYS A 231 25.61 54.29 44.75
C LYS A 231 25.15 55.75 44.87
N VAL A 232 23.86 56.04 44.65
CA VAL A 232 23.30 57.40 44.80
C VAL A 232 23.44 57.88 46.24
N TYR A 233 23.17 57.02 47.23
CA TYR A 233 23.34 57.36 48.65
C TYR A 233 24.81 57.55 49.07
N THR A 234 25.75 56.89 48.39
CA THR A 234 27.19 57.01 48.71
C THR A 234 27.83 58.29 48.13
N ILE A 235 27.21 58.94 47.14
CA ILE A 235 27.71 60.18 46.53
C ILE A 235 27.18 61.44 47.27
N LEU A 236 26.18 61.29 48.15
CA LEU A 236 25.55 62.37 48.92
C LEU A 236 26.10 62.56 50.35
N TYR A 237 27.19 61.88 50.70
CA TYR A 237 27.97 62.06 51.93
C TYR A 237 29.43 62.36 51.59
#